data_AF-A0A2N8M951-F1
#
_entry.id   AF-A0A2N8M951-F1
#
_cell.length_a   1.000
_cell.length_b   1.000
_cell.length_c   1.000
_cell.angle_alpha   90.00
_cell.angle_beta   90.00
_cell.angle_gamma   90.00
#
_symmetry.space_group_name_H-M   'P 1'
#
loop_
_entity.id
_entity.type
_entity.pdbx_description
1 polymer ?
#
loop_
_entity_poly.entity_id
_entity_poly.type
_entity_poly.pdbx_seq_one_letter_code
_entity_poly.pdbx_strand_id
1 'polypeptide(L)'
;MVVNLNRMRTATLANALGIALSTLILIAPWSCSNSLSDSLTDTASRIQAKIAQVGASATKLRESGADISPIQDGMQQVDKLLQSGNINEAEKILDSLIANPGAPAPGSAGAAVAPAEGRDCDPRQPMTVNSSVTVDEDCTVGGDLTVTGSAVLHFDYTGRKGGRLVVGGNVIVQNQATLWIQGRPDERAVFAIDNEFSSQRTMTSTDDATIKLDHVEFHTQKSGGRGKGSVYMNYNARRRSSFEVTGSTLVEEESWLLGNLHDSAKLTVADTQQVPTEIYVNDSSSAKISGTGTRAGVWLDAGGAKGSLTLPDVNRPFSWRIGAGTGLDVGWSLQVDNAQPGIGIEVKPTSALTITGNGARAAATGELKISYTVAGSRETLDGLKAGLQNGKISDRLTLKDVQLGPIAWQIYAGDNADLTIKNSTINEIGIFGRDAKVRVEHSVLQLAVLAALAPGSSLDIRDSDVWNQTIEVANNARVSIAGSMIHGTLFHARDSGSNISIAGGSFYENPASCSPATMVNIATGQPKCNPFRTPGLPRTAGVGKVECAGTEGCTWGR
;
A
#
# COMPACT_ATOMS: atom_id res chain seq x y z
N MET A 1 -34.02 -38.21 9.68
CA MET A 1 -33.62 -38.51 8.29
C MET A 1 -33.71 -37.21 7.52
N VAL A 2 -32.67 -36.48 7.12
CA VAL A 2 -31.21 -36.64 7.18
C VAL A 2 -30.69 -35.23 7.50
N VAL A 3 -29.85 -35.18 8.52
CA VAL A 3 -29.00 -34.03 8.91
C VAL A 3 -27.68 -34.17 8.14
N ASN A 4 -26.99 -33.05 7.92
CA ASN A 4 -25.61 -32.90 7.40
C ASN A 4 -25.43 -33.00 5.89
N LEU A 5 -25.18 -31.84 5.25
CA LEU A 5 -23.93 -31.50 4.55
C LEU A 5 -24.12 -30.10 3.93
N ASN A 6 -23.61 -29.05 4.59
CA ASN A 6 -23.17 -27.77 3.97
C ASN A 6 -22.56 -26.82 5.01
N ARG A 7 -21.76 -27.38 5.94
CA ARG A 7 -20.80 -26.64 6.76
C ARG A 7 -19.41 -27.12 6.36
N MET A 8 -18.75 -26.35 5.49
CA MET A 8 -17.29 -26.21 5.30
C MET A 8 -17.04 -25.74 3.86
N ARG A 9 -16.86 -24.42 3.67
CA ARG A 9 -16.03 -23.76 2.65
C ARG A 9 -16.31 -22.25 2.64
N THR A 10 -15.80 -21.55 3.64
CA THR A 10 -15.61 -20.08 3.60
C THR A 10 -14.70 -19.69 4.75
N ALA A 11 -13.40 -19.95 4.60
CA ALA A 11 -12.36 -19.47 5.51
C ALA A 11 -10.98 -19.51 4.83
N THR A 12 -10.78 -18.72 3.76
CA THR A 12 -9.44 -18.39 3.21
C THR A 12 -9.50 -17.35 2.08
N LEU A 13 -10.28 -16.27 2.22
CA LEU A 13 -10.41 -15.24 1.16
C LEU A 13 -10.56 -13.86 1.81
N ALA A 14 -9.45 -13.23 2.22
CA ALA A 14 -9.44 -11.81 2.58
C ALA A 14 -8.08 -11.08 2.48
N ASN A 15 -6.93 -11.76 2.34
CA ASN A 15 -5.63 -11.08 2.53
C ASN A 15 -4.84 -10.69 1.26
N ALA A 16 -5.43 -10.68 0.06
CA ALA A 16 -4.66 -10.33 -1.15
C ALA A 16 -5.39 -9.54 -2.24
N LEU A 17 -6.61 -9.04 -2.00
CA LEU A 17 -7.41 -8.34 -3.05
C LEU A 17 -7.69 -6.85 -2.80
N GLY A 18 -7.22 -6.27 -1.70
CA GLY A 18 -7.54 -4.88 -1.34
C GLY A 18 -6.80 -3.79 -2.14
N ILE A 19 -5.75 -4.12 -2.89
CA ILE A 19 -4.86 -3.09 -3.50
C ILE A 19 -4.81 -3.16 -5.04
N ALA A 20 -5.34 -4.22 -5.66
CA ALA A 20 -5.23 -4.42 -7.11
C ALA A 20 -6.53 -4.27 -7.91
N LEU A 21 -7.65 -3.87 -7.29
CA LEU A 21 -8.95 -3.73 -8.00
C LEU A 21 -9.58 -2.34 -7.92
N SER A 22 -8.88 -1.34 -7.38
CA SER A 22 -9.36 0.03 -7.21
C SER A 22 -9.00 0.98 -8.36
N THR A 23 -8.43 0.46 -9.46
CA THR A 23 -7.99 1.26 -10.62
C THR A 23 -8.88 1.16 -11.87
N LEU A 24 -10.02 0.48 -11.82
CA LEU A 24 -11.06 0.61 -12.85
C LEU A 24 -12.33 1.17 -12.19
N ILE A 25 -12.54 2.48 -12.33
CA ILE A 25 -13.83 3.19 -12.51
C ILE A 25 -13.48 4.69 -12.49
N LEU A 26 -13.20 5.22 -13.68
CA LEU A 26 -13.16 6.65 -13.96
C LEU A 26 -14.07 6.89 -15.17
N ILE A 27 -15.30 7.33 -14.93
CA ILE A 27 -16.11 8.02 -15.95
C ILE A 27 -16.70 9.25 -15.27
N ALA A 28 -16.16 10.42 -15.60
CA ALA A 28 -16.79 11.70 -15.32
C ALA A 28 -17.73 12.06 -16.47
N PRO A 29 -19.00 12.45 -16.24
CA PRO A 29 -19.79 13.10 -17.27
C PRO A 29 -19.59 14.62 -17.19
N TRP A 30 -19.13 15.20 -18.30
CA TRP A 30 -19.27 16.63 -18.59
C TRP A 30 -20.74 16.94 -18.90
N SER A 31 -21.27 17.97 -18.25
CA SER A 31 -22.62 18.50 -18.49
C SER A 31 -22.65 19.47 -19.67
N CYS A 32 -23.50 19.19 -20.66
CA CYS A 32 -24.13 20.19 -21.54
C CYS A 32 -25.48 19.67 -22.06
N SER A 33 -26.57 20.29 -21.58
CA SER A 33 -27.87 20.54 -22.22
C SER A 33 -28.66 19.41 -22.94
N ASN A 34 -29.77 19.04 -22.29
CA ASN A 34 -31.12 18.65 -22.76
C ASN A 34 -31.32 17.61 -23.90
N SER A 35 -32.01 16.52 -23.51
CA SER A 35 -32.84 15.57 -24.30
C SER A 35 -32.30 14.18 -24.71
N LEU A 36 -31.30 13.62 -24.02
CA LEU A 36 -30.79 12.24 -24.27
C LEU A 36 -30.53 11.39 -23.00
N SER A 37 -31.04 11.78 -21.83
CA SER A 37 -30.62 11.24 -20.52
C SER A 37 -31.05 9.81 -20.19
N ASP A 38 -32.06 9.24 -20.86
CA ASP A 38 -32.57 7.89 -20.53
C ASP A 38 -31.80 6.75 -21.21
N SER A 39 -31.09 6.97 -22.33
CA SER A 39 -30.33 5.89 -23.00
C SER A 39 -28.88 5.75 -22.51
N LEU A 40 -28.30 6.82 -21.95
CA LEU A 40 -26.93 6.84 -21.43
C LEU A 40 -26.82 6.18 -20.04
N THR A 41 -27.84 6.33 -19.19
CA THR A 41 -27.93 5.65 -17.88
C THR A 41 -28.11 4.14 -18.03
N ASP A 42 -28.87 3.69 -19.03
CA ASP A 42 -29.03 2.27 -19.37
C ASP A 42 -27.72 1.65 -19.89
N THR A 43 -27.01 2.37 -20.76
CA THR A 43 -25.73 1.91 -21.34
C THR A 43 -24.64 1.74 -20.28
N ALA A 44 -24.47 2.72 -19.37
CA ALA A 44 -23.46 2.64 -18.31
C ALA A 44 -23.75 1.49 -17.33
N SER A 45 -25.01 1.34 -16.91
CA SER A 45 -25.44 0.26 -16.02
C SER A 45 -25.23 -1.13 -16.65
N ARG A 46 -25.49 -1.26 -17.95
CA ARG A 46 -25.29 -2.49 -18.73
C ARG A 46 -23.83 -2.88 -18.83
N ILE A 47 -22.94 -1.93 -19.15
CA ILE A 47 -21.49 -2.16 -19.22
C ILE A 47 -20.95 -2.57 -17.84
N GLN A 48 -21.36 -1.89 -16.77
CA GLN A 48 -20.91 -2.20 -15.42
C GLN A 48 -21.36 -3.61 -14.98
N ALA A 49 -22.59 -4.01 -15.31
CA ALA A 49 -23.06 -5.37 -15.04
C ALA A 49 -22.23 -6.44 -15.78
N LYS A 50 -21.82 -6.17 -17.02
CA LYS A 50 -20.95 -7.08 -17.79
C LYS A 50 -19.54 -7.17 -17.22
N ILE A 51 -18.95 -6.04 -16.80
CA ILE A 51 -17.64 -6.02 -16.12
C ILE A 51 -17.68 -6.88 -14.84
N ALA A 52 -18.75 -6.77 -14.04
CA ALA A 52 -18.93 -7.58 -12.84
C ALA A 52 -19.01 -9.08 -13.15
N GLN A 53 -19.69 -9.47 -14.24
CA GLN A 53 -19.77 -10.85 -14.69
C GLN A 53 -18.40 -11.39 -15.16
N VAL A 54 -17.64 -10.60 -15.91
CA VAL A 54 -16.25 -10.97 -16.30
C VAL A 54 -15.37 -11.16 -15.07
N GLY A 55 -15.46 -10.28 -14.07
CA GLY A 55 -14.72 -10.42 -12.80
C GLY A 55 -15.06 -11.71 -12.03
N ALA A 56 -16.34 -12.11 -12.03
CA ALA A 56 -16.77 -13.38 -11.45
C ALA A 56 -16.21 -14.59 -12.21
N SER A 57 -16.20 -14.55 -13.55
CA SER A 57 -15.62 -15.60 -14.40
C SER A 57 -14.10 -15.72 -14.23
N ALA A 58 -13.39 -14.59 -14.15
CA ALA A 58 -11.95 -14.55 -13.88
C ALA A 58 -11.60 -15.20 -12.54
N THR A 59 -12.43 -14.95 -11.52
CA THR A 59 -12.26 -15.56 -10.19
C THR A 59 -12.42 -17.08 -10.26
N LYS A 60 -13.45 -17.59 -10.96
CA LYS A 60 -13.64 -19.03 -11.15
C LYS A 60 -12.49 -19.68 -11.93
N LEU A 61 -11.99 -19.04 -12.99
CA LEU A 61 -10.87 -19.56 -13.76
C LEU A 61 -9.59 -19.63 -12.93
N ARG A 62 -9.30 -18.56 -12.18
CA ARG A 62 -8.17 -18.51 -11.25
C ARG A 62 -8.26 -19.61 -10.19
N GLU A 63 -9.45 -19.85 -9.63
CA GLU A 63 -9.69 -20.93 -8.66
C GLU A 63 -9.50 -22.33 -9.25
N SER A 64 -9.73 -22.49 -10.55
CA SER A 64 -9.46 -23.74 -11.28
C SER A 64 -8.01 -23.90 -11.76
N GLY A 65 -7.14 -22.91 -11.49
CA GLY A 65 -5.76 -22.90 -11.97
C GLY A 65 -5.61 -22.62 -13.47
N ALA A 66 -6.69 -22.16 -14.13
CA ALA A 66 -6.68 -21.79 -15.53
C ALA A 66 -6.02 -20.41 -15.73
N ASP A 67 -5.42 -20.22 -16.91
CA ASP A 67 -4.82 -18.96 -17.30
C ASP A 67 -5.88 -17.86 -17.42
N ILE A 68 -5.64 -16.73 -16.75
CA ILE A 68 -6.52 -15.56 -16.75
C ILE A 68 -5.98 -14.43 -17.63
N SER A 69 -4.81 -14.59 -18.24
CA SER A 69 -4.19 -13.59 -19.13
C SER A 69 -5.16 -13.12 -20.24
N PRO A 70 -5.95 -14.00 -20.89
CA PRO A 70 -6.93 -13.57 -21.90
C PRO A 70 -7.99 -12.58 -21.36
N ILE A 71 -8.39 -12.73 -20.10
CA ILE A 71 -9.32 -11.80 -19.45
C ILE A 71 -8.62 -10.48 -19.12
N GLN A 72 -7.38 -10.52 -18.62
CA GLN A 72 -6.63 -9.32 -18.29
C GLN A 72 -6.39 -8.45 -19.53
N ASP A 73 -5.95 -9.07 -20.63
CA ASP A 73 -5.72 -8.40 -21.91
C ASP A 73 -7.02 -7.82 -22.48
N GLY A 74 -8.11 -8.60 -22.45
CA GLY A 74 -9.42 -8.16 -22.90
C GLY A 74 -9.95 -6.98 -22.07
N MET A 75 -9.77 -7.00 -20.74
CA MET A 75 -10.20 -5.91 -19.86
C MET A 75 -9.38 -4.63 -20.05
N GLN A 76 -8.09 -4.74 -20.37
CA GLN A 76 -7.28 -3.57 -20.77
C GLN A 76 -7.76 -2.97 -22.09
N GLN A 77 -8.18 -3.80 -23.05
CA GLN A 77 -8.74 -3.32 -24.31
C GLN A 77 -10.11 -2.66 -24.12
N VAL A 78 -10.95 -3.21 -23.24
CA VAL A 78 -12.23 -2.60 -22.83
C VAL A 78 -11.99 -1.20 -22.24
N ASP A 79 -11.02 -1.05 -21.34
CA ASP A 79 -10.69 0.26 -20.74
C ASP A 79 -10.29 1.30 -21.81
N LYS A 80 -9.41 0.93 -22.75
CA LYS A 80 -9.03 1.81 -23.89
C LYS A 80 -10.23 2.19 -24.76
N LEU A 81 -11.15 1.26 -25.03
CA LEU A 81 -12.32 1.51 -25.86
C LEU A 81 -13.36 2.38 -25.14
N LEU A 82 -13.53 2.21 -23.82
CA LEU A 82 -14.39 3.09 -23.01
C LEU A 82 -13.82 4.51 -22.94
N GLN A 83 -12.51 4.66 -22.74
CA GLN A 83 -11.83 5.97 -22.72
C GLN A 83 -11.92 6.71 -24.06
N SER A 84 -11.91 5.98 -25.18
CA SER A 84 -12.07 6.56 -26.52
C SER A 84 -13.54 6.74 -26.96
N GLY A 85 -14.51 6.44 -26.07
CA GLY A 85 -15.94 6.56 -26.35
C GLY A 85 -16.50 5.49 -27.29
N ASN A 86 -15.74 4.44 -27.60
CA ASN A 86 -16.16 3.35 -28.49
C ASN A 86 -16.89 2.24 -27.72
N ILE A 87 -18.05 2.60 -27.15
CA ILE A 87 -18.81 1.78 -26.20
C ILE A 87 -19.28 0.44 -26.83
N ASN A 88 -19.73 0.47 -28.09
CA ASN A 88 -20.21 -0.73 -28.77
C ASN A 88 -19.12 -1.78 -28.95
N GLU A 89 -17.87 -1.36 -29.18
CA GLU A 89 -16.75 -2.28 -29.35
C GLU A 89 -16.26 -2.81 -28.01
N ALA A 90 -16.25 -1.96 -26.96
CA ALA A 90 -15.99 -2.39 -25.59
C ALA A 90 -17.01 -3.46 -25.15
N GLU A 91 -18.28 -3.26 -25.48
CA GLU A 91 -19.35 -4.20 -25.15
C GLU A 91 -19.19 -5.55 -25.84
N LYS A 92 -18.76 -5.58 -27.11
CA LYS A 92 -18.48 -6.84 -27.83
C LYS A 92 -17.35 -7.64 -27.18
N ILE A 93 -16.30 -6.96 -26.70
CA ILE A 93 -15.21 -7.64 -25.99
C ILE A 93 -15.71 -8.22 -24.67
N LEU A 94 -16.50 -7.44 -23.91
CA LEU A 94 -17.12 -7.92 -22.68
C LEU A 94 -18.01 -9.14 -22.93
N ASP A 95 -18.84 -9.13 -23.98
CA ASP A 95 -19.68 -10.27 -24.35
C ASP A 95 -18.85 -11.50 -24.75
N SER A 96 -17.73 -11.30 -25.46
CA SER A 96 -16.81 -12.38 -25.80
C SER A 96 -16.14 -12.98 -24.56
N LEU A 97 -15.73 -12.15 -23.59
CA LEU A 97 -15.13 -12.59 -22.34
C LEU A 97 -16.15 -13.32 -21.44
N ILE A 98 -17.42 -12.92 -21.47
CA ILE A 98 -18.49 -13.62 -20.75
C ILE A 98 -18.77 -14.98 -21.39
N ALA A 99 -18.84 -15.04 -22.72
CA ALA A 99 -19.16 -16.27 -23.45
C ALA A 99 -18.00 -17.29 -23.41
N ASN A 100 -16.75 -16.83 -23.51
CA ASN A 100 -15.56 -17.68 -23.56
C ASN A 100 -14.42 -17.08 -22.71
N PRO A 101 -14.49 -17.20 -21.37
CA PRO A 101 -13.57 -16.52 -20.46
C PRO A 101 -12.11 -17.01 -20.52
N GLY A 102 -11.79 -18.02 -21.35
CA GLY A 102 -10.41 -18.49 -21.62
C GLY A 102 -9.96 -18.35 -23.08
N ALA A 103 -10.78 -17.76 -23.96
CA ALA A 103 -10.41 -17.53 -25.35
C ALA A 103 -9.75 -16.14 -25.50
N PRO A 104 -8.73 -16.00 -26.37
CA PRO A 104 -8.19 -14.70 -26.75
C PRO A 104 -9.30 -13.80 -27.30
N ALA A 105 -9.30 -12.51 -26.95
CA ALA A 105 -10.32 -11.57 -27.40
C ALA A 105 -10.37 -11.48 -28.95
N PRO A 106 -11.55 -11.36 -29.58
CA PRO A 106 -11.66 -11.20 -31.03
C PRO A 106 -10.96 -9.91 -31.45
N GLY A 107 -9.86 -10.05 -32.21
CA GLY A 107 -9.00 -8.93 -32.60
C GLY A 107 -7.60 -8.96 -32.00
N SER A 108 -7.30 -9.87 -31.07
CA SER A 108 -5.94 -10.14 -30.57
C SER A 108 -5.12 -11.02 -31.53
N ALA A 109 -5.40 -10.97 -32.84
CA ALA A 109 -4.50 -11.55 -33.83
C ALA A 109 -3.19 -10.79 -33.72
N GLY A 110 -2.18 -11.43 -33.15
CA GLY A 110 -0.87 -10.85 -32.89
C GLY A 110 -0.39 -10.11 -34.12
N ALA A 111 -0.36 -8.78 -34.03
CA ALA A 111 0.65 -8.05 -34.75
C ALA A 111 1.96 -8.63 -34.22
N ALA A 112 2.62 -9.45 -35.04
CA ALA A 112 4.00 -9.81 -34.82
C ALA A 112 4.77 -8.49 -34.79
N VAL A 113 4.94 -7.93 -33.59
CA VAL A 113 5.87 -6.86 -33.35
C VAL A 113 7.22 -7.48 -33.67
N ALA A 114 7.80 -7.02 -34.77
CA ALA A 114 9.17 -7.36 -35.12
C ALA A 114 10.02 -7.19 -33.86
N PRO A 115 10.96 -8.11 -33.56
CA PRO A 115 11.80 -7.98 -32.39
C PRO A 115 12.51 -6.65 -32.49
N ALA A 116 12.13 -5.69 -31.65
CA ALA A 116 12.88 -4.47 -31.50
C ALA A 116 14.23 -4.90 -30.96
N GLU A 117 15.28 -4.69 -31.76
CA GLU A 117 16.65 -4.92 -31.35
C GLU A 117 16.97 -3.98 -30.18
N GLY A 118 16.71 -4.45 -28.96
CA GLY A 118 17.40 -4.23 -27.69
C GLY A 118 17.94 -2.85 -27.28
N ARG A 119 17.73 -1.74 -28.00
CA ARG A 119 18.42 -0.48 -27.69
C ARG A 119 17.55 0.77 -27.61
N ASP A 120 16.28 0.71 -28.01
CA ASP A 120 15.54 1.96 -28.16
C ASP A 120 14.88 2.40 -26.84
N CYS A 121 15.61 3.22 -26.09
CA CYS A 121 15.08 4.04 -25.01
C CYS A 121 14.19 5.14 -25.56
N ASP A 122 13.04 4.75 -26.15
CA ASP A 122 12.08 5.69 -26.74
C ASP A 122 11.11 6.22 -25.67
N PRO A 123 11.11 7.54 -25.39
CA PRO A 123 10.20 8.16 -24.42
C PRO A 123 8.72 8.10 -24.82
N ARG A 124 8.39 7.54 -26.00
CA ARG A 124 7.02 7.41 -26.50
C ARG A 124 6.51 5.96 -26.52
N GLN A 125 7.36 4.98 -26.25
CA GLN A 125 7.03 3.57 -26.43
C GLN A 125 7.35 2.74 -25.18
N PRO A 126 6.65 1.61 -24.96
CA PRO A 126 7.10 0.59 -24.02
C PRO A 126 8.38 -0.10 -24.51
N MET A 127 9.13 -0.70 -23.59
CA MET A 127 10.36 -1.45 -23.88
C MET A 127 10.20 -2.89 -23.43
N THR A 128 10.43 -3.85 -24.33
CA THR A 128 10.47 -5.29 -23.98
C THR A 128 11.82 -5.88 -24.35
N VAL A 129 12.47 -6.50 -23.38
CA VAL A 129 13.81 -7.09 -23.52
C VAL A 129 13.73 -8.61 -23.29
N ASN A 130 14.10 -9.37 -24.32
CA ASN A 130 14.11 -10.83 -24.32
C ASN A 130 15.50 -11.42 -24.66
N SER A 131 16.51 -10.56 -24.82
CA SER A 131 17.92 -10.88 -24.99
C SER A 131 18.76 -9.95 -24.12
N SER A 132 19.97 -10.35 -23.73
CA SER A 132 20.79 -9.53 -22.84
C SER A 132 21.32 -8.27 -23.54
N VAL A 133 21.20 -7.13 -22.87
CA VAL A 133 21.52 -5.79 -23.34
C VAL A 133 22.19 -5.02 -22.21
N THR A 134 23.22 -4.25 -22.54
CA THR A 134 23.76 -3.20 -21.66
C THR A 134 23.47 -1.83 -22.26
N VAL A 135 22.99 -0.89 -21.43
CA VAL A 135 22.74 0.51 -21.76
C VAL A 135 23.59 1.37 -20.83
N ASP A 136 24.48 2.18 -21.38
CA ASP A 136 25.37 3.09 -20.64
C ASP A 136 25.00 4.57 -20.84
N GLU A 137 23.83 4.83 -21.41
CA GLU A 137 23.27 6.15 -21.62
C GLU A 137 21.95 6.41 -20.88
N ASP A 138 21.57 7.68 -20.80
CA ASP A 138 20.31 8.05 -20.17
C ASP A 138 19.16 7.46 -20.97
N CYS A 139 18.24 6.81 -20.27
CA CYS A 139 17.15 6.07 -20.87
C CYS A 139 15.82 6.59 -20.35
N THR A 140 14.90 6.89 -21.27
CA THR A 140 13.50 7.13 -20.92
C THR A 140 12.63 6.15 -21.70
N VAL A 141 11.90 5.32 -20.99
CA VAL A 141 10.88 4.42 -21.56
C VAL A 141 9.53 5.10 -21.42
N GLY A 142 8.81 5.30 -22.52
CA GLY A 142 7.52 5.99 -22.51
C GLY A 142 6.36 5.21 -21.89
N GLY A 143 6.50 3.88 -21.80
CA GLY A 143 5.50 2.98 -21.23
C GLY A 143 6.11 1.94 -20.29
N ASP A 144 5.52 0.75 -20.29
CA ASP A 144 6.00 -0.37 -19.47
C ASP A 144 7.40 -0.83 -19.90
N LEU A 145 8.24 -1.15 -18.93
CA LEU A 145 9.51 -1.82 -19.11
C LEU A 145 9.37 -3.29 -18.70
N THR A 146 9.48 -4.20 -19.66
CA THR A 146 9.40 -5.65 -19.44
C THR A 146 10.72 -6.33 -19.77
N VAL A 147 11.26 -7.12 -18.84
CA VAL A 147 12.42 -8.00 -19.07
C VAL A 147 11.99 -9.45 -18.83
N THR A 148 12.23 -10.34 -19.79
CA THR A 148 11.66 -11.70 -19.78
C THR A 148 12.63 -12.77 -20.33
N GLY A 149 12.22 -14.04 -20.26
CA GLY A 149 13.05 -15.19 -20.61
C GLY A 149 14.24 -15.32 -19.66
N SER A 150 15.44 -15.36 -20.21
CA SER A 150 16.72 -15.36 -19.48
C SER A 150 17.53 -14.08 -19.74
N ALA A 151 16.87 -13.02 -20.22
CA ALA A 151 17.52 -11.77 -20.60
C ALA A 151 18.10 -11.02 -19.40
N VAL A 152 19.22 -10.35 -19.60
CA VAL A 152 19.78 -9.38 -18.65
C VAL A 152 19.72 -7.99 -19.28
N LEU A 153 18.89 -7.10 -18.73
CA LEU A 153 18.94 -5.68 -19.05
C LEU A 153 19.78 -4.98 -17.98
N HIS A 154 20.96 -4.52 -18.37
CA HIS A 154 21.93 -3.86 -17.48
C HIS A 154 22.09 -2.39 -17.85
N PHE A 155 21.66 -1.50 -16.97
CA PHE A 155 21.99 -0.08 -17.05
C PHE A 155 23.29 0.17 -16.30
N ASP A 156 24.39 0.29 -17.03
CA ASP A 156 25.74 0.48 -16.49
C ASP A 156 26.13 1.96 -16.51
N TYR A 157 25.99 2.62 -15.37
CA TYR A 157 26.36 4.01 -15.19
C TYR A 157 27.68 4.19 -14.44
N THR A 158 28.48 3.13 -14.28
CA THR A 158 29.77 3.21 -13.55
C THR A 158 30.78 4.12 -14.26
N GLY A 159 30.73 4.17 -15.61
CA GLY A 159 31.61 5.00 -16.43
C GLY A 159 31.19 6.47 -16.55
N ARG A 160 30.00 6.85 -16.07
CA ARG A 160 29.45 8.21 -16.25
C ARG A 160 28.89 8.81 -14.97
N LYS A 161 28.69 10.12 -15.00
CA LYS A 161 28.10 10.90 -13.91
C LYS A 161 26.62 11.17 -14.22
N GLY A 162 25.77 11.13 -13.20
CA GLY A 162 24.34 11.41 -13.32
C GLY A 162 23.52 10.53 -14.27
N GLY A 163 23.94 9.28 -14.49
CA GLY A 163 23.19 8.35 -15.35
C GLY A 163 21.74 8.17 -14.89
N ARG A 164 20.79 8.18 -15.84
CA ARG A 164 19.36 8.28 -15.52
C ARG A 164 18.52 7.28 -16.31
N LEU A 165 17.73 6.48 -15.59
CA LEU A 165 16.62 5.69 -16.13
C LEU A 165 15.29 6.27 -15.64
N VAL A 166 14.38 6.57 -16.58
CA VAL A 166 12.99 6.95 -16.29
C VAL A 166 12.03 5.99 -16.97
N VAL A 167 11.05 5.48 -16.24
CA VAL A 167 10.02 4.58 -16.77
C VAL A 167 8.63 5.22 -16.66
N GLY A 168 8.00 5.36 -17.83
CA GLY A 168 6.67 5.90 -18.09
C GLY A 168 5.52 4.91 -17.85
N GLY A 169 5.81 3.71 -17.35
CA GLY A 169 4.85 2.67 -17.03
C GLY A 169 5.31 1.78 -15.88
N ASN A 170 4.78 0.57 -15.82
CA ASN A 170 5.18 -0.46 -14.87
C ASN A 170 6.56 -1.03 -15.22
N VAL A 171 7.23 -1.59 -14.22
CA VAL A 171 8.46 -2.35 -14.41
C VAL A 171 8.18 -3.81 -14.09
N ILE A 172 8.36 -4.70 -15.06
CA ILE A 172 7.99 -6.11 -14.97
C ILE A 172 9.21 -6.98 -15.32
N VAL A 173 9.67 -7.80 -14.37
CA VAL A 173 10.77 -8.74 -14.59
C VAL A 173 10.29 -10.16 -14.26
N GLN A 174 10.41 -11.09 -15.20
CA GLN A 174 9.78 -12.40 -15.08
C GLN A 174 10.67 -13.53 -15.61
N ASN A 175 10.27 -14.78 -15.38
CA ASN A 175 11.05 -15.96 -15.74
C ASN A 175 12.42 -15.99 -15.01
N GLN A 176 13.54 -16.03 -15.73
CA GLN A 176 14.90 -16.01 -15.20
C GLN A 176 15.61 -14.68 -15.51
N ALA A 177 14.85 -13.66 -15.91
CA ALA A 177 15.40 -12.40 -16.36
C ALA A 177 15.99 -11.58 -15.22
N THR A 178 16.92 -10.69 -15.56
CA THR A 178 17.53 -9.73 -14.62
C THR A 178 17.39 -8.31 -15.14
N LEU A 179 16.86 -7.42 -14.31
CA LEU A 179 17.04 -5.97 -14.46
C LEU A 179 18.12 -5.53 -13.47
N TRP A 180 19.23 -4.97 -13.96
CA TRP A 180 20.31 -4.48 -13.13
C TRP A 180 20.58 -3.02 -13.45
N ILE A 181 20.50 -2.15 -12.45
CA ILE A 181 20.84 -0.73 -12.57
C ILE A 181 21.99 -0.48 -11.62
N GLN A 182 23.09 0.04 -12.16
CA GLN A 182 24.34 0.24 -11.44
C GLN A 182 24.85 1.66 -11.60
N GLY A 183 24.92 2.40 -10.50
CA GLY A 183 25.59 3.71 -10.40
C GLY A 183 26.97 3.61 -9.80
N ARG A 184 27.55 4.76 -9.44
CA ARG A 184 28.85 4.83 -8.78
C ARG A 184 28.69 5.01 -7.27
N PRO A 185 29.63 4.51 -6.44
CA PRO A 185 29.61 4.74 -5.00
C PRO A 185 29.68 6.22 -4.59
N ASP A 186 30.41 7.02 -5.36
CA ASP A 186 30.56 8.47 -5.14
C ASP A 186 29.47 9.30 -5.82
N GLU A 187 28.72 8.71 -6.76
CA GLU A 187 27.65 9.38 -7.49
C GLU A 187 26.61 8.39 -7.99
N ARG A 188 25.45 8.38 -7.34
CA ARG A 188 24.39 7.41 -7.60
C ARG A 188 23.75 7.63 -8.96
N ALA A 189 23.36 6.54 -9.62
CA ALA A 189 22.48 6.61 -10.78
C ALA A 189 21.06 6.93 -10.34
N VAL A 190 20.28 7.62 -11.17
CA VAL A 190 18.88 7.92 -10.87
C VAL A 190 17.98 6.91 -11.55
N PHE A 191 17.13 6.23 -10.78
CA PHE A 191 16.05 5.40 -11.31
C PHE A 191 14.71 5.96 -10.86
N ALA A 192 13.89 6.41 -11.80
CA ALA A 192 12.57 6.97 -11.54
C ALA A 192 11.47 6.17 -12.25
N ILE A 193 10.42 5.81 -11.52
CA ILE A 193 9.16 5.34 -12.10
C ILE A 193 8.15 6.48 -11.93
N ASP A 194 7.67 7.04 -13.03
CA ASP A 194 6.98 8.34 -13.03
C ASP A 194 5.51 8.24 -12.58
N ASN A 195 5.25 8.08 -11.29
CA ASN A 195 3.88 8.15 -10.76
C ASN A 195 3.43 9.61 -10.56
N GLU A 196 2.21 9.91 -10.99
CA GLU A 196 1.51 11.17 -10.73
C GLU A 196 0.74 11.15 -9.41
N PHE A 197 0.30 9.96 -8.98
CA PHE A 197 -0.39 9.71 -7.72
C PHE A 197 0.00 8.33 -7.17
N SER A 198 -0.23 8.11 -5.88
CA SER A 198 0.22 6.89 -5.21
C SER A 198 -0.41 5.62 -5.79
N SER A 199 0.40 4.57 -5.93
CA SER A 199 0.03 3.29 -6.56
C SER A 199 -0.49 3.36 -8.00
N GLN A 200 -0.22 4.45 -8.74
CA GLN A 200 -0.54 4.48 -10.17
C GLN A 200 0.17 3.36 -10.95
N ARG A 201 1.43 3.08 -10.60
CA ARG A 201 2.31 2.12 -11.25
C ARG A 201 3.00 1.25 -10.21
N THR A 202 3.59 0.16 -10.69
CA THR A 202 4.27 -0.82 -9.84
C THR A 202 5.57 -1.28 -10.44
N MET A 203 6.43 -1.81 -9.56
CA MET A 203 7.53 -2.67 -9.94
C MET A 203 7.16 -4.11 -9.55
N THR A 204 7.39 -5.09 -10.41
CA THR A 204 7.04 -6.48 -10.16
C THR A 204 8.16 -7.40 -10.61
N SER A 205 8.50 -8.38 -9.77
CA SER A 205 9.36 -9.50 -10.15
C SER A 205 8.67 -10.83 -9.82
N THR A 206 8.74 -11.82 -10.70
CA THR A 206 8.12 -13.14 -10.53
C THR A 206 9.00 -14.26 -11.06
N ASP A 207 8.65 -15.51 -10.72
CA ASP A 207 9.41 -16.73 -11.04
C ASP A 207 10.79 -16.74 -10.38
N ASP A 208 11.87 -16.78 -11.16
CA ASP A 208 13.26 -16.72 -10.73
C ASP A 208 13.92 -15.37 -11.10
N ALA A 209 13.10 -14.36 -11.42
CA ALA A 209 13.56 -13.06 -11.87
C ALA A 209 14.31 -12.31 -10.78
N THR A 210 15.27 -11.47 -11.18
CA THR A 210 16.05 -10.65 -10.26
C THR A 210 16.00 -9.18 -10.64
N ILE A 211 15.76 -8.30 -9.67
CA ILE A 211 15.99 -6.86 -9.81
C ILE A 211 17.18 -6.48 -8.93
N LYS A 212 18.16 -5.76 -9.48
CA LYS A 212 19.34 -5.29 -8.77
C LYS A 212 19.47 -3.78 -8.86
N LEU A 213 19.55 -3.11 -7.71
CA LEU A 213 19.86 -1.69 -7.59
C LEU A 213 21.17 -1.53 -6.84
N ASP A 214 22.20 -1.07 -7.52
CA ASP A 214 23.53 -0.89 -6.96
C ASP A 214 23.93 0.58 -7.07
N HIS A 215 24.03 1.27 -5.92
CA HIS A 215 24.28 2.71 -5.81
C HIS A 215 23.29 3.55 -6.65
N VAL A 216 22.00 3.38 -6.39
CA VAL A 216 20.89 4.05 -7.08
C VAL A 216 20.17 5.03 -6.16
N GLU A 217 19.82 6.22 -6.66
CA GLU A 217 18.81 7.09 -6.09
C GLU A 217 17.46 6.75 -6.73
N PHE A 218 16.57 6.14 -5.94
CA PHE A 218 15.28 5.66 -6.42
C PHE A 218 14.20 6.71 -6.17
N HIS A 219 13.39 6.99 -7.20
CA HIS A 219 12.23 7.87 -7.10
C HIS A 219 10.97 7.17 -7.60
N THR A 220 9.87 7.41 -6.89
CA THR A 220 8.52 7.01 -7.31
C THR A 220 7.83 8.09 -8.15
N GLN A 221 8.53 9.17 -8.50
CA GLN A 221 8.06 10.27 -9.34
C GLN A 221 9.19 10.78 -10.23
N LYS A 222 8.88 11.41 -11.37
CA LYS A 222 9.91 12.03 -12.21
C LYS A 222 10.60 13.19 -11.51
N SER A 223 11.91 13.28 -11.67
CA SER A 223 12.70 14.40 -11.13
C SER A 223 12.24 15.70 -11.80
N GLY A 224 11.71 16.61 -11.01
CA GLY A 224 11.04 17.84 -11.48
C GLY A 224 9.69 18.05 -10.83
N GLY A 225 9.05 16.99 -10.32
CA GLY A 225 7.86 17.05 -9.47
C GLY A 225 8.13 17.39 -8.00
N ARG A 226 9.29 17.96 -7.67
CA ARG A 226 9.67 18.31 -6.29
C ARG A 226 8.59 19.20 -5.67
N GLY A 227 8.05 18.79 -4.52
CA GLY A 227 7.00 19.51 -3.81
C GLY A 227 5.57 18.96 -3.93
N LYS A 228 5.34 17.84 -4.62
CA LYS A 228 4.03 17.13 -4.62
C LYS A 228 3.75 16.31 -3.35
N GLY A 229 4.71 16.21 -2.44
CA GLY A 229 4.66 15.31 -1.28
C GLY A 229 5.16 13.90 -1.62
N SER A 230 5.05 12.98 -0.66
CA SER A 230 5.53 11.61 -0.80
C SER A 230 4.52 10.76 -1.59
N VAL A 231 4.91 10.32 -2.79
CA VAL A 231 4.10 9.42 -3.64
C VAL A 231 4.54 7.98 -3.37
N TYR A 232 3.62 7.14 -2.88
CA TYR A 232 3.97 5.74 -2.59
C TYR A 232 3.76 4.84 -3.80
N MET A 233 4.61 3.81 -3.92
CA MET A 233 4.58 2.83 -4.99
C MET A 233 4.80 1.43 -4.42
N ASN A 234 4.15 0.43 -5.00
CA ASN A 234 4.36 -0.97 -4.64
C ASN A 234 5.46 -1.60 -5.51
N TYR A 235 6.38 -2.29 -4.86
CA TYR A 235 7.17 -3.36 -5.43
C TYR A 235 6.59 -4.71 -4.99
N ASN A 236 6.27 -5.58 -5.95
CA ASN A 236 5.72 -6.91 -5.68
C ASN A 236 6.71 -8.00 -6.11
N ALA A 237 7.26 -8.72 -5.14
CA ALA A 237 8.10 -9.90 -5.37
C ALA A 237 7.27 -11.17 -5.15
N ARG A 238 7.28 -12.08 -6.13
CA ARG A 238 6.48 -13.32 -6.09
C ARG A 238 7.32 -14.52 -6.47
N ARG A 239 6.81 -15.72 -6.14
CA ARG A 239 7.47 -17.00 -6.38
C ARG A 239 8.89 -17.04 -5.79
N ARG A 240 9.94 -17.28 -6.58
CA ARG A 240 11.34 -17.38 -6.13
C ARG A 240 12.16 -16.14 -6.54
N SER A 241 11.50 -15.03 -6.87
CA SER A 241 12.18 -13.84 -7.37
C SER A 241 13.06 -13.19 -6.31
N SER A 242 14.02 -12.38 -6.74
CA SER A 242 15.00 -11.72 -5.88
C SER A 242 15.02 -10.21 -6.10
N PHE A 243 15.10 -9.45 -5.01
CA PHE A 243 15.43 -8.04 -5.02
C PHE A 243 16.73 -7.80 -4.26
N GLU A 244 17.72 -7.24 -4.94
CA GLU A 244 19.04 -6.97 -4.37
C GLU A 244 19.30 -5.46 -4.43
N VAL A 245 19.52 -4.84 -3.27
CA VAL A 245 19.72 -3.40 -3.16
C VAL A 245 20.98 -3.12 -2.35
N THR A 246 21.94 -2.41 -2.94
CA THR A 246 23.19 -2.02 -2.27
C THR A 246 23.45 -0.53 -2.46
N GLY A 247 23.91 0.15 -1.41
CA GLY A 247 24.41 1.53 -1.48
C GLY A 247 23.38 2.58 -1.97
N SER A 248 22.10 2.21 -2.05
CA SER A 248 21.03 2.98 -2.70
C SER A 248 20.26 3.85 -1.71
N THR A 249 19.59 4.89 -2.20
CA THR A 249 18.86 5.85 -1.37
C THR A 249 17.50 6.20 -1.97
N LEU A 250 16.57 6.58 -1.12
CA LEU A 250 15.27 7.16 -1.47
C LEU A 250 14.96 8.27 -0.46
N VAL A 251 14.43 9.39 -0.95
CA VAL A 251 14.11 10.57 -0.13
C VAL A 251 12.63 10.49 0.27
N GLU A 252 12.36 10.20 1.53
CA GLU A 252 10.99 9.92 2.04
C GLU A 252 10.02 11.08 1.86
N GLU A 253 10.52 12.32 1.84
CA GLU A 253 9.70 13.51 1.59
C GLU A 253 9.11 13.54 0.16
N GLU A 254 9.70 12.80 -0.78
CA GLU A 254 9.35 12.81 -2.19
C GLU A 254 8.94 11.44 -2.74
N SER A 255 9.26 10.36 -2.04
CA SER A 255 9.06 8.99 -2.55
C SER A 255 8.83 8.02 -1.41
N TRP A 256 8.12 6.93 -1.70
CA TRP A 256 7.88 5.87 -0.73
C TRP A 256 7.74 4.52 -1.43
N LEU A 257 8.63 3.57 -1.15
CA LEU A 257 8.63 2.25 -1.80
C LEU A 257 8.20 1.17 -0.82
N LEU A 258 7.06 0.52 -1.10
CA LEU A 258 6.54 -0.62 -0.35
C LEU A 258 7.02 -1.92 -1.01
N GLY A 259 7.96 -2.62 -0.38
CA GLY A 259 8.46 -3.92 -0.83
C GLY A 259 7.63 -5.07 -0.29
N ASN A 260 6.73 -5.62 -1.10
CA ASN A 260 5.85 -6.73 -0.74
C ASN A 260 6.46 -8.05 -1.22
N LEU A 261 6.89 -8.90 -0.29
CA LEU A 261 7.45 -10.22 -0.57
C LEU A 261 6.39 -11.30 -0.33
N HIS A 262 6.19 -12.15 -1.32
CA HIS A 262 5.22 -13.25 -1.30
C HIS A 262 5.87 -14.58 -1.70
N ASP A 263 5.13 -15.67 -1.48
CA ASP A 263 5.55 -17.04 -1.78
C ASP A 263 6.91 -17.37 -1.16
N SER A 264 7.99 -17.42 -1.94
CA SER A 264 9.36 -17.73 -1.53
C SER A 264 10.36 -16.66 -2.01
N ALA A 265 9.87 -15.43 -2.24
CA ALA A 265 10.67 -14.33 -2.75
C ALA A 265 11.76 -13.92 -1.75
N LYS A 266 12.82 -13.29 -2.27
CA LYS A 266 13.99 -12.91 -1.48
C LYS A 266 14.28 -11.43 -1.62
N LEU A 267 14.64 -10.81 -0.51
CA LEU A 267 15.17 -9.45 -0.47
C LEU A 267 16.53 -9.46 0.22
N THR A 268 17.51 -8.80 -0.40
CA THR A 268 18.80 -8.48 0.23
C THR A 268 19.03 -6.97 0.13
N VAL A 269 19.19 -6.31 1.27
CA VAL A 269 19.52 -4.88 1.35
C VAL A 269 20.81 -4.67 2.16
N ALA A 270 21.70 -3.85 1.63
CA ALA A 270 23.01 -3.57 2.24
C ALA A 270 23.42 -2.11 2.06
N ASP A 271 23.71 -1.45 3.19
CA ASP A 271 24.12 -0.04 3.24
C ASP A 271 23.19 0.92 2.46
N THR A 272 21.87 0.74 2.60
CA THR A 272 20.84 1.51 1.87
C THR A 272 20.03 2.44 2.76
N GLN A 273 19.64 3.61 2.26
CA GLN A 273 18.75 4.53 2.98
C GLN A 273 17.36 4.50 2.35
N GLN A 274 16.39 3.88 3.03
CA GLN A 274 14.97 3.87 2.70
C GLN A 274 14.59 3.17 1.38
N VAL A 275 15.39 2.17 0.94
CA VAL A 275 15.09 1.34 -0.24
C VAL A 275 15.08 -0.15 0.11
N PRO A 276 13.89 -0.81 0.12
CA PRO A 276 12.56 -0.19 0.21
C PRO A 276 12.39 0.66 1.48
N THR A 277 11.40 1.55 1.46
CA THR A 277 11.04 2.35 2.64
C THR A 277 10.38 1.47 3.69
N GLU A 278 9.49 0.58 3.25
CA GLU A 278 8.92 -0.48 4.07
C GLU A 278 8.99 -1.83 3.38
N ILE A 279 9.23 -2.88 4.15
CA ILE A 279 9.40 -4.26 3.68
C ILE A 279 8.36 -5.13 4.37
N TYR A 280 7.48 -5.77 3.61
CA TYR A 280 6.47 -6.70 4.11
C TYR A 280 6.92 -8.12 3.75
N VAL A 281 7.22 -8.92 4.76
CA VAL A 281 7.72 -10.29 4.59
C VAL A 281 6.59 -11.27 4.88
N ASN A 282 6.04 -11.91 3.84
CA ASN A 282 4.88 -12.81 3.95
C ASN A 282 5.23 -14.26 3.54
N ASP A 283 4.28 -15.18 3.74
CA ASP A 283 4.34 -16.57 3.29
C ASP A 283 5.63 -17.28 3.72
N SER A 284 6.41 -17.81 2.77
CA SER A 284 7.74 -18.41 2.96
C SER A 284 8.89 -17.54 2.44
N SER A 285 8.65 -16.23 2.28
CA SER A 285 9.65 -15.29 1.76
C SER A 285 10.74 -14.98 2.79
N SER A 286 11.83 -14.36 2.34
CA SER A 286 12.96 -14.03 3.21
C SER A 286 13.53 -12.64 2.94
N ALA A 287 13.95 -11.95 4.00
CA ALA A 287 14.65 -10.68 3.92
C ALA A 287 15.97 -10.75 4.69
N LYS A 288 17.04 -10.23 4.07
CA LYS A 288 18.35 -10.01 4.69
C LYS A 288 18.69 -8.53 4.64
N ILE A 289 18.97 -7.95 5.80
CA ILE A 289 19.24 -6.52 5.98
C ILE A 289 20.60 -6.37 6.65
N SER A 290 21.52 -5.63 6.06
CA SER A 290 22.89 -5.52 6.57
C SER A 290 23.47 -4.12 6.45
N GLY A 291 24.46 -3.81 7.28
CA GLY A 291 25.20 -2.55 7.22
C GLY A 291 24.63 -1.44 8.11
N THR A 292 25.53 -0.71 8.79
CA THR A 292 25.14 0.32 9.77
C THR A 292 24.49 1.53 9.13
N GLY A 293 24.71 1.73 7.83
CA GLY A 293 24.03 2.75 7.03
C GLY A 293 22.58 2.40 6.71
N THR A 294 22.16 1.15 6.91
CA THR A 294 20.85 0.69 6.45
C THR A 294 19.71 1.20 7.31
N ARG A 295 18.73 1.85 6.67
CA ARG A 295 17.48 2.33 7.26
C ARG A 295 16.32 1.89 6.37
N ALA A 296 15.38 1.15 6.94
CA ALA A 296 14.14 0.71 6.31
C ALA A 296 13.17 0.27 7.41
N GLY A 297 11.86 0.36 7.17
CA GLY A 297 10.85 -0.31 8.01
C GLY A 297 10.67 -1.77 7.58
N VAL A 298 10.52 -2.69 8.53
CA VAL A 298 10.19 -4.09 8.24
C VAL A 298 8.94 -4.48 8.99
N TRP A 299 7.91 -4.92 8.27
CA TRP A 299 6.67 -5.45 8.80
C TRP A 299 6.70 -6.97 8.81
N LEU A 300 6.54 -7.53 10.02
CA LEU A 300 6.54 -8.96 10.29
C LEU A 300 5.11 -9.44 10.46
N ASP A 301 4.59 -10.20 9.48
CA ASP A 301 3.26 -10.80 9.61
C ASP A 301 3.30 -11.93 10.62
N ALA A 302 2.71 -11.72 11.81
CA ALA A 302 2.72 -12.79 12.79
C ALA A 302 1.76 -13.94 12.46
N GLY A 303 1.02 -13.93 11.35
CA GLY A 303 0.47 -15.14 10.71
C GLY A 303 -0.47 -16.01 11.56
N GLY A 304 -1.07 -15.48 12.63
CA GLY A 304 -1.81 -16.31 13.59
C GLY A 304 -0.94 -17.09 14.58
N ALA A 305 0.37 -16.81 14.61
CA ALA A 305 1.35 -17.43 15.45
C ALA A 305 1.00 -17.29 16.94
N LYS A 306 1.47 -18.28 17.70
CA LYS A 306 1.27 -18.38 19.14
C LYS A 306 2.61 -18.53 19.82
N GLY A 307 2.78 -17.90 20.98
CA GLY A 307 3.99 -18.02 21.77
C GLY A 307 4.60 -16.67 22.13
N SER A 308 5.93 -16.64 22.27
CA SER A 308 6.66 -15.44 22.68
C SER A 308 7.62 -14.98 21.59
N LEU A 309 7.70 -13.66 21.41
CA LEU A 309 8.64 -12.99 20.51
C LEU A 309 9.50 -12.04 21.34
N THR A 310 10.82 -12.21 21.30
CA THR A 310 11.76 -11.28 21.96
C THR A 310 12.34 -10.33 20.94
N LEU A 311 12.13 -9.04 21.17
CA LEU A 311 12.58 -7.97 20.28
C LEU A 311 14.07 -7.62 20.51
N PRO A 312 14.79 -7.23 19.44
CA PRO A 312 16.10 -6.63 19.58
C PRO A 312 16.00 -5.19 20.13
N ASP A 313 17.14 -4.62 20.53
CA ASP A 313 17.22 -3.21 20.91
C ASP A 313 17.33 -2.35 19.64
N VAL A 314 16.19 -1.82 19.19
CA VAL A 314 16.06 -1.06 17.92
C VAL A 314 16.68 0.35 17.96
N ASN A 315 17.17 0.81 19.12
CA ASN A 315 17.73 2.16 19.27
C ASN A 315 19.17 2.29 18.75
N ARG A 316 19.79 1.19 18.33
CA ARG A 316 21.14 1.11 17.77
C ARG A 316 21.20 -0.01 16.74
N PRO A 317 22.23 -0.05 15.88
CA PRO A 317 22.45 -1.20 15.03
C PRO A 317 22.47 -2.52 15.83
N PHE A 318 21.79 -3.54 15.32
CA PHE A 318 21.65 -4.83 15.98
C PHE A 318 21.83 -5.99 14.97
N SER A 319 22.04 -7.19 15.50
CA SER A 319 21.98 -8.43 14.74
C SER A 319 20.89 -9.31 15.31
N TRP A 320 20.00 -9.80 14.46
CA TRP A 320 18.82 -10.54 14.88
C TRP A 320 18.36 -11.49 13.79
N ARG A 321 17.91 -12.67 14.18
CA ARG A 321 17.30 -13.67 13.29
C ARG A 321 15.97 -14.09 13.87
N ILE A 322 14.93 -14.05 13.06
CA ILE A 322 13.57 -14.39 13.48
C ILE A 322 12.78 -14.97 12.30
N GLY A 323 11.74 -15.74 12.60
CA GLY A 323 10.85 -16.37 11.62
C GLY A 323 10.99 -17.90 11.57
N ALA A 324 10.87 -18.48 10.38
CA ALA A 324 10.96 -19.92 10.15
C ALA A 324 12.24 -20.51 10.76
N GLY A 325 12.07 -21.60 11.51
CA GLY A 325 13.17 -22.28 12.20
C GLY A 325 13.67 -21.61 13.49
N THR A 326 13.08 -20.50 13.93
CA THR A 326 13.47 -19.81 15.17
C THR A 326 12.53 -20.08 16.37
N GLY A 327 11.52 -20.94 16.19
CA GLY A 327 10.52 -21.26 17.20
C GLY A 327 9.24 -20.41 17.12
N LEU A 328 9.21 -19.39 16.26
CA LEU A 328 7.98 -18.72 15.86
C LEU A 328 7.31 -19.51 14.73
N ASP A 329 6.03 -19.86 14.90
CA ASP A 329 5.24 -20.65 13.93
C ASP A 329 4.80 -19.77 12.74
N VAL A 330 5.77 -19.41 11.90
CA VAL A 330 5.59 -18.60 10.68
C VAL A 330 6.46 -19.17 9.55
N GLY A 331 6.07 -18.93 8.30
CA GLY A 331 6.81 -19.41 7.12
C GLY A 331 7.97 -18.51 6.68
N TRP A 332 7.91 -17.21 6.96
CA TRP A 332 8.88 -16.24 6.48
C TRP A 332 10.12 -16.20 7.37
N SER A 333 11.22 -15.61 6.89
CA SER A 333 12.43 -15.38 7.70
C SER A 333 13.03 -13.98 7.52
N LEU A 334 13.53 -13.42 8.62
CA LEU A 334 14.29 -12.17 8.63
C LEU A 334 15.66 -12.40 9.25
N GLN A 335 16.70 -11.92 8.56
CA GLN A 335 18.05 -11.78 9.09
C GLN A 335 18.48 -10.31 9.05
N VAL A 336 18.86 -9.77 10.21
CA VAL A 336 19.48 -8.46 10.34
C VAL A 336 20.94 -8.67 10.79
N ASP A 337 21.87 -8.10 10.05
CA ASP A 337 23.33 -8.18 10.29
C ASP A 337 23.90 -6.77 10.48
N ASN A 338 24.02 -6.33 11.74
CA ASN A 338 24.57 -5.03 12.13
C ASN A 338 23.93 -3.83 11.38
N ALA A 339 22.59 -3.79 11.38
CA ALA A 339 21.80 -2.73 10.77
C ALA A 339 20.76 -2.19 11.75
N GLN A 340 20.08 -1.11 11.41
CA GLN A 340 19.06 -0.49 12.26
C GLN A 340 17.73 -0.29 11.51
N PRO A 341 17.07 -1.38 11.05
CA PRO A 341 15.72 -1.26 10.52
C PRO A 341 14.72 -0.94 11.63
N GLY A 342 13.66 -0.20 11.29
CA GLY A 342 12.45 -0.14 12.10
C GLY A 342 11.72 -1.48 12.05
N ILE A 343 11.03 -1.85 13.12
CA ILE A 343 10.29 -3.11 13.23
C ILE A 343 8.80 -2.82 13.41
N GLY A 344 7.99 -3.33 12.51
CA GLY A 344 6.54 -3.41 12.63
C GLY A 344 6.12 -4.87 12.84
N ILE A 345 5.16 -5.11 13.72
CA ILE A 345 4.59 -6.45 13.93
C ILE A 345 3.11 -6.41 13.64
N GLU A 346 2.65 -7.29 12.75
CA GLU A 346 1.24 -7.43 12.44
C GLU A 346 0.61 -8.56 13.25
N VAL A 347 -0.35 -8.20 14.10
CA VAL A 347 -1.11 -9.12 14.94
C VAL A 347 -2.45 -9.43 14.28
N LYS A 348 -2.57 -10.63 13.72
CA LYS A 348 -3.77 -11.11 13.01
C LYS A 348 -4.83 -11.70 13.97
N PRO A 349 -6.12 -11.85 13.56
CA PRO A 349 -7.23 -12.35 14.39
C PRO A 349 -7.01 -13.68 15.12
N THR A 350 -6.13 -14.55 14.64
CA THR A 350 -5.88 -15.88 15.23
C THR A 350 -4.62 -15.95 16.10
N SER A 351 -3.89 -14.85 16.23
CA SER A 351 -2.62 -14.79 16.96
C SER A 351 -2.82 -14.91 18.47
N ALA A 352 -1.79 -15.40 19.18
CA ALA A 352 -1.72 -15.38 20.64
C ALA A 352 -0.28 -15.15 21.08
N LEU A 353 0.15 -13.90 21.05
CA LEU A 353 1.55 -13.50 21.18
C LEU A 353 1.85 -12.79 22.50
N THR A 354 2.98 -13.14 23.09
CA THR A 354 3.65 -12.34 24.11
C THR A 354 4.90 -11.72 23.49
N ILE A 355 4.86 -10.41 23.24
CA ILE A 355 6.01 -9.68 22.72
C ILE A 355 6.78 -9.12 23.91
N THR A 356 8.05 -9.46 24.01
CA THR A 356 8.95 -9.01 25.08
C THR A 356 9.99 -8.06 24.50
N GLY A 357 10.04 -6.84 25.02
CA GLY A 357 11.02 -5.83 24.65
C GLY A 357 12.21 -5.78 25.60
N ASN A 358 13.02 -4.73 25.45
CA ASN A 358 14.23 -4.50 26.25
C ASN A 358 14.04 -3.47 27.38
N GLY A 359 12.80 -3.04 27.63
CA GLY A 359 12.42 -2.07 28.66
C GLY A 359 12.78 -0.62 28.34
N ALA A 360 12.45 0.28 29.27
CA ALA A 360 12.60 1.74 29.16
C ALA A 360 14.04 2.24 29.34
N ARG A 361 15.02 1.65 28.65
CA ARG A 361 16.44 2.05 28.80
C ARG A 361 16.80 3.34 28.03
N ALA A 362 15.93 3.83 27.15
CA ALA A 362 15.98 5.15 26.52
C ALA A 362 14.62 5.48 25.86
N ALA A 363 14.37 6.76 25.53
CA ALA A 363 13.28 7.11 24.62
C ALA A 363 13.54 6.41 23.27
N ALA A 364 12.54 5.68 22.75
CA ALA A 364 12.70 4.98 21.48
C ALA A 364 13.02 5.98 20.36
N THR A 365 14.24 5.92 19.83
CA THR A 365 14.62 6.58 18.58
C THR A 365 14.49 5.63 17.39
N GLY A 366 14.50 4.31 17.65
CA GLY A 366 14.13 3.30 16.66
C GLY A 366 12.61 3.20 16.52
N GLU A 367 12.14 3.01 15.29
CA GLU A 367 10.72 2.78 15.03
C GLU A 367 10.32 1.36 15.42
N LEU A 368 9.47 1.24 16.44
CA LEU A 368 8.77 0.00 16.77
C LEU A 368 7.26 0.25 16.70
N LYS A 369 6.58 -0.49 15.83
CA LYS A 369 5.15 -0.34 15.52
C LYS A 369 4.41 -1.66 15.71
N ILE A 370 3.14 -1.57 16.07
CA ILE A 370 2.20 -2.68 16.13
C ILE A 370 1.04 -2.39 15.18
N SER A 371 0.82 -3.28 14.23
CA SER A 371 -0.40 -3.38 13.46
C SER A 371 -1.31 -4.42 14.15
N TYR A 372 -2.57 -4.07 14.40
CA TYR A 372 -3.52 -4.96 15.08
C TYR A 372 -4.78 -5.10 14.25
N THR A 373 -5.04 -6.31 13.74
CA THR A 373 -6.21 -6.60 12.90
C THR A 373 -7.31 -7.31 13.68
N VAL A 374 -8.55 -6.86 13.51
CA VAL A 374 -9.78 -7.47 14.05
C VAL A 374 -10.66 -7.90 12.88
N ALA A 375 -11.19 -9.12 12.88
CA ALA A 375 -12.13 -9.59 11.87
C ALA A 375 -13.06 -10.65 12.46
N GLY A 376 -14.35 -10.59 12.10
CA GLY A 376 -15.37 -11.55 12.54
C GLY A 376 -15.63 -11.59 14.05
N SER A 377 -15.09 -10.63 14.81
CA SER A 377 -15.17 -10.60 16.27
C SER A 377 -15.55 -9.21 16.78
N ARG A 378 -16.10 -9.19 18.00
CA ARG A 378 -16.26 -7.97 18.80
C ARG A 378 -15.08 -7.85 19.75
N GLU A 379 -14.40 -6.71 19.73
CA GLU A 379 -13.26 -6.45 20.60
C GLU A 379 -13.28 -5.02 21.15
N THR A 380 -12.68 -4.84 22.33
CA THR A 380 -12.41 -3.53 22.90
C THR A 380 -10.92 -3.41 23.16
N LEU A 381 -10.30 -2.38 22.61
CA LEU A 381 -8.92 -1.99 22.85
C LEU A 381 -8.95 -0.74 23.72
N ASP A 382 -8.26 -0.77 24.85
CA ASP A 382 -8.24 0.33 25.81
C ASP A 382 -6.80 0.63 26.23
N GLY A 383 -6.47 1.91 26.34
CA GLY A 383 -5.18 2.35 26.87
C GLY A 383 -3.97 2.06 25.98
N LEU A 384 -4.13 1.95 24.65
CA LEU A 384 -2.99 1.83 23.73
C LEU A 384 -2.21 3.15 23.72
N LYS A 385 -0.89 3.13 23.90
CA LYS A 385 -0.07 4.37 23.96
C LYS A 385 1.24 4.19 23.21
N ALA A 386 1.84 5.30 22.79
CA ALA A 386 3.26 5.33 22.46
C ALA A 386 4.12 5.05 23.72
N GLY A 387 5.41 4.81 23.52
CA GLY A 387 6.35 4.60 24.61
C GLY A 387 6.23 3.24 25.29
N LEU A 388 6.57 3.17 26.59
CA LEU A 388 6.63 1.90 27.32
C LEU A 388 5.24 1.27 27.46
N GLN A 389 5.11 0.04 26.97
CA GLN A 389 3.95 -0.82 27.10
C GLN A 389 4.29 -2.06 27.93
N ASN A 390 3.48 -2.31 28.96
CA ASN A 390 3.58 -3.50 29.79
C ASN A 390 2.18 -3.92 30.25
N GLY A 391 1.62 -4.91 29.58
CA GLY A 391 0.26 -5.35 29.85
C GLY A 391 -0.31 -6.26 28.77
N LYS A 392 -1.41 -6.90 29.13
CA LYS A 392 -2.26 -7.63 28.20
C LYS A 392 -3.12 -6.63 27.44
N ILE A 393 -2.98 -6.58 26.12
CA ILE A 393 -3.80 -5.75 25.23
C ILE A 393 -5.11 -6.47 24.90
N SER A 394 -5.01 -7.76 24.62
CA SER A 394 -6.15 -8.65 24.37
C SER A 394 -5.76 -10.11 24.66
N ASP A 395 -6.66 -11.07 24.44
CA ASP A 395 -6.30 -12.50 24.46
C ASP A 395 -5.28 -12.86 23.38
N ARG A 396 -5.11 -12.01 22.36
CA ARG A 396 -4.24 -12.23 21.21
C ARG A 396 -2.87 -11.58 21.34
N LEU A 397 -2.74 -10.60 22.24
CA LEU A 397 -1.53 -9.81 22.40
C LEU A 397 -1.27 -9.42 23.85
N THR A 398 -0.09 -9.78 24.34
CA THR A 398 0.50 -9.26 25.57
C THR A 398 1.83 -8.61 25.23
N LEU A 399 2.04 -7.39 25.73
CA LEU A 399 3.31 -6.67 25.63
C LEU A 399 4.01 -6.71 26.99
N LYS A 400 5.29 -7.06 27.03
CA LYS A 400 6.13 -7.05 28.23
C LYS A 400 7.34 -6.16 27.98
N ASP A 401 7.43 -5.04 28.69
CA ASP A 401 8.56 -4.11 28.61
C ASP A 401 8.88 -3.66 27.17
N VAL A 402 7.84 -3.44 26.36
CA VAL A 402 7.97 -3.04 24.97
C VAL A 402 7.98 -1.52 24.87
N GLN A 403 9.10 -0.94 24.46
CA GLN A 403 9.20 0.49 24.21
C GLN A 403 8.77 0.79 22.77
N LEU A 404 7.51 1.15 22.57
CA LEU A 404 6.99 1.54 21.26
C LEU A 404 7.52 2.90 20.82
N GLY A 405 7.59 3.07 19.49
CA GLY A 405 7.93 4.34 18.88
C GLY A 405 6.89 5.43 19.18
N PRO A 406 7.15 6.66 18.72
CA PRO A 406 6.25 7.77 18.94
C PRO A 406 5.00 7.71 18.05
N ILE A 407 5.05 6.97 16.93
CA ILE A 407 3.97 6.66 15.99
C ILE A 407 3.94 5.13 15.93
N ALA A 408 3.00 4.48 16.62
CA ALA A 408 3.18 3.08 17.00
C ALA A 408 2.00 2.14 16.79
N TRP A 409 0.78 2.64 16.60
CA TRP A 409 -0.42 1.81 16.56
C TRP A 409 -1.19 2.03 15.26
N GLN A 410 -1.21 0.98 14.45
CA GLN A 410 -2.06 0.88 13.27
C GLN A 410 -3.15 -0.17 13.54
N ILE A 411 -4.41 0.22 13.38
CA ILE A 411 -5.54 -0.65 13.72
C ILE A 411 -6.34 -0.93 12.46
N TYR A 412 -6.57 -2.20 12.18
CA TYR A 412 -7.27 -2.61 10.98
C TYR A 412 -8.51 -3.45 11.29
N ALA A 413 -9.59 -3.18 10.58
CA ALA A 413 -10.86 -3.88 10.72
C ALA A 413 -11.23 -4.59 9.42
N GLY A 414 -11.27 -5.92 9.48
CA GLY A 414 -11.73 -6.83 8.43
C GLY A 414 -13.22 -7.18 8.58
N ASP A 415 -13.71 -8.08 7.73
CA ASP A 415 -15.15 -8.40 7.57
C ASP A 415 -15.83 -8.64 8.92
N ASN A 416 -16.99 -8.00 9.13
CA ASN A 416 -17.84 -8.13 10.31
C ASN A 416 -17.15 -7.83 11.65
N ALA A 417 -16.06 -7.07 11.66
CA ALA A 417 -15.45 -6.60 12.91
C ALA A 417 -16.39 -5.63 13.65
N ASP A 418 -16.45 -5.72 14.98
CA ASP A 418 -17.15 -4.77 15.85
C ASP A 418 -16.18 -4.29 16.94
N LEU A 419 -15.40 -3.26 16.60
CA LEU A 419 -14.27 -2.80 17.40
C LEU A 419 -14.62 -1.51 18.13
N THR A 420 -14.25 -1.44 19.41
CA THR A 420 -14.25 -0.21 20.19
C THR A 420 -12.82 0.10 20.66
N ILE A 421 -12.36 1.33 20.47
CA ILE A 421 -11.04 1.81 20.88
C ILE A 421 -11.25 2.96 21.87
N LYS A 422 -10.64 2.89 23.05
CA LYS A 422 -10.80 3.89 24.12
C LYS A 422 -9.46 4.34 24.69
N ASN A 423 -9.39 5.58 25.16
CA ASN A 423 -8.26 6.12 25.92
C ASN A 423 -6.89 5.85 25.27
N SER A 424 -6.83 5.90 23.94
CA SER A 424 -5.71 5.37 23.16
C SER A 424 -5.03 6.45 22.32
N THR A 425 -3.77 6.21 21.95
CA THR A 425 -3.02 7.01 20.99
C THR A 425 -2.73 6.17 19.75
N ILE A 426 -3.36 6.51 18.63
CA ILE A 426 -3.39 5.71 17.39
C ILE A 426 -2.96 6.57 16.21
N ASN A 427 -2.18 6.01 15.28
CA ASN A 427 -1.75 6.73 14.07
C ASN A 427 -2.43 6.27 12.79
N GLU A 428 -3.11 5.13 12.80
CA GLU A 428 -3.82 4.66 11.62
C GLU A 428 -5.02 3.83 12.01
N ILE A 429 -6.14 4.06 11.32
CA ILE A 429 -7.31 3.21 11.39
C ILE A 429 -7.78 2.94 9.95
N GLY A 430 -7.64 1.70 9.51
CA GLY A 430 -8.11 1.25 8.19
C GLY A 430 -9.22 0.22 8.31
N ILE A 431 -10.38 0.51 7.73
CA ILE A 431 -11.52 -0.42 7.69
C ILE A 431 -11.69 -0.91 6.25
N PHE A 432 -11.28 -2.15 6.01
CA PHE A 432 -11.30 -2.80 4.68
C PHE A 432 -12.31 -3.94 4.61
N GLY A 433 -12.95 -4.26 5.73
CA GLY A 433 -13.94 -5.31 5.84
C GLY A 433 -15.37 -4.85 5.62
N ARG A 434 -16.18 -5.67 4.97
CA ARG A 434 -17.62 -5.45 4.84
C ARG A 434 -18.30 -5.47 6.19
N ASP A 435 -19.26 -4.55 6.36
CA ASP A 435 -20.08 -4.40 7.58
C ASP A 435 -19.27 -4.21 8.87
N ALA A 436 -17.99 -3.86 8.75
CA ALA A 436 -17.09 -3.65 9.87
C ALA A 436 -17.35 -2.29 10.54
N LYS A 437 -17.41 -2.28 11.86
CA LYS A 437 -17.75 -1.11 12.67
C LYS A 437 -16.62 -0.84 13.64
N VAL A 438 -16.06 0.36 13.58
CA VAL A 438 -15.05 0.83 14.52
C VAL A 438 -15.58 2.05 15.25
N ARG A 439 -15.52 2.05 16.58
CA ARG A 439 -15.86 3.18 17.45
C ARG A 439 -14.62 3.62 18.20
N VAL A 440 -14.34 4.91 18.21
CA VAL A 440 -13.20 5.51 18.89
C VAL A 440 -13.70 6.54 19.89
N GLU A 441 -13.26 6.45 21.14
CA GLU A 441 -13.68 7.34 22.22
C GLU A 441 -12.47 7.82 23.03
N HIS A 442 -12.46 9.09 23.43
CA HIS A 442 -11.46 9.66 24.36
C HIS A 442 -10.01 9.38 23.96
N SER A 443 -9.72 9.45 22.66
CA SER A 443 -8.43 9.03 22.10
C SER A 443 -7.72 10.18 21.41
N VAL A 444 -6.41 10.01 21.21
CA VAL A 444 -5.58 10.88 20.38
C VAL A 444 -5.29 10.14 19.07
N LEU A 445 -5.82 10.64 17.96
CA LEU A 445 -5.52 10.13 16.63
C LEU A 445 -4.35 10.96 16.06
N GLN A 446 -3.12 10.51 16.28
CA GLN A 446 -1.91 11.26 15.96
C GLN A 446 -1.50 11.12 14.50
N LEU A 447 -1.35 12.24 13.78
CA LEU A 447 -0.92 12.26 12.37
C LEU A 447 -1.68 11.23 11.52
N ALA A 448 -2.98 11.11 11.80
CA ALA A 448 -3.71 9.91 11.55
C ALA A 448 -4.13 9.78 10.09
N VAL A 449 -3.92 8.59 9.54
CA VAL A 449 -4.57 8.12 8.31
C VAL A 449 -5.81 7.34 8.74
N LEU A 450 -6.99 7.86 8.41
CA LEU A 450 -8.27 7.27 8.80
C LEU A 450 -9.05 6.88 7.55
N ALA A 451 -9.45 5.63 7.43
CA ALA A 451 -10.10 5.15 6.23
C ALA A 451 -11.24 4.17 6.52
N ALA A 452 -12.40 4.39 5.89
CA ALA A 452 -13.49 3.42 5.81
C ALA A 452 -13.79 3.11 4.34
N LEU A 453 -13.31 1.97 3.85
CA LEU A 453 -13.18 1.70 2.42
C LEU A 453 -14.03 0.53 1.92
N ALA A 454 -14.79 -0.14 2.79
CA ALA A 454 -15.57 -1.31 2.41
C ALA A 454 -17.08 -1.08 2.52
N PRO A 455 -17.90 -1.80 1.73
CA PRO A 455 -19.36 -1.70 1.83
C PRO A 455 -19.90 -1.94 3.24
N GLY A 456 -20.78 -1.06 3.69
CA GLY A 456 -21.40 -1.13 5.02
C GLY A 456 -20.45 -0.84 6.19
N SER A 457 -19.19 -0.49 5.90
CA SER A 457 -18.22 -0.17 6.95
C SER A 457 -18.45 1.21 7.55
N SER A 458 -18.11 1.36 8.84
CA SER A 458 -18.27 2.63 9.55
C SER A 458 -17.18 2.91 10.57
N LEU A 459 -16.67 4.14 10.58
CA LEU A 459 -15.81 4.69 11.62
C LEU A 459 -16.54 5.80 12.39
N ASP A 460 -16.82 5.58 13.66
CA ASP A 460 -17.46 6.57 14.54
C ASP A 460 -16.47 7.04 15.61
N ILE A 461 -16.09 8.33 15.59
CA ILE A 461 -15.11 8.95 16.50
C ILE A 461 -15.82 9.94 17.42
N ARG A 462 -15.56 9.87 18.73
CA ARG A 462 -16.18 10.73 19.73
C ARG A 462 -15.18 11.25 20.75
N ASP A 463 -15.39 12.49 21.18
CA ASP A 463 -14.69 13.12 22.32
C ASP A 463 -13.17 12.91 22.26
N SER A 464 -12.59 13.05 21.07
CA SER A 464 -11.21 12.70 20.76
C SER A 464 -10.43 13.91 20.21
N ASP A 465 -9.11 13.83 20.24
CA ASP A 465 -8.20 14.78 19.61
C ASP A 465 -7.68 14.17 18.30
N VAL A 466 -8.10 14.73 17.16
CA VAL A 466 -7.89 14.16 15.83
C VAL A 466 -6.91 15.01 15.03
N TRP A 467 -5.67 14.53 14.91
CA TRP A 467 -4.63 15.16 14.09
C TRP A 467 -4.52 14.44 12.76
N ASN A 468 -5.44 14.66 11.82
CA ASN A 468 -5.49 13.86 10.61
C ASN A 468 -4.49 14.30 9.53
N GLN A 469 -3.79 13.33 8.96
CA GLN A 469 -3.15 13.47 7.65
C GLN A 469 -4.21 13.37 6.55
N THR A 470 -5.07 12.35 6.61
CA THR A 470 -6.18 12.14 5.67
C THR A 470 -7.33 11.42 6.35
N ILE A 471 -8.55 11.76 5.96
CA ILE A 471 -9.76 11.00 6.29
C ILE A 471 -10.43 10.62 4.98
N GLU A 472 -10.51 9.31 4.71
CA GLU A 472 -11.00 8.77 3.45
C GLU A 472 -12.19 7.86 3.66
N VAL A 473 -13.15 7.95 2.74
CA VAL A 473 -14.32 7.08 2.72
C VAL A 473 -14.67 6.66 1.29
N ALA A 474 -15.02 5.38 1.12
CA ALA A 474 -15.38 4.80 -0.18
C ALA A 474 -16.38 3.65 -0.02
N ASN A 475 -16.97 3.22 -1.14
CA ASN A 475 -17.88 2.09 -1.27
C ASN A 475 -19.14 2.19 -0.39
N ASN A 476 -19.77 3.38 -0.36
CA ASN A 476 -20.91 3.69 0.51
C ASN A 476 -20.63 3.53 2.02
N ALA A 477 -19.36 3.65 2.42
CA ALA A 477 -18.98 3.64 3.82
C ALA A 477 -19.26 4.98 4.49
N ARG A 478 -19.08 5.04 5.82
CA ARG A 478 -19.26 6.28 6.57
C ARG A 478 -18.14 6.54 7.58
N VAL A 479 -17.82 7.82 7.76
CA VAL A 479 -17.05 8.33 8.89
C VAL A 479 -17.89 9.37 9.61
N SER A 480 -18.06 9.22 10.92
CA SER A 480 -18.75 10.18 11.78
C SER A 480 -17.82 10.66 12.88
N ILE A 481 -17.64 11.97 13.04
CA ILE A 481 -16.83 12.56 14.11
C ILE A 481 -17.71 13.48 14.95
N ALA A 482 -17.72 13.31 16.27
CA ALA A 482 -18.53 14.15 17.16
C ALA A 482 -17.77 14.58 18.42
N GLY A 483 -18.05 15.79 18.91
CA GLY A 483 -17.49 16.30 20.16
C GLY A 483 -15.96 16.35 20.22
N SER A 484 -15.28 16.37 19.05
CA SER A 484 -13.84 16.17 18.94
C SER A 484 -13.09 17.44 18.57
N MET A 485 -11.81 17.53 18.92
CA MET A 485 -10.90 18.55 18.39
C MET A 485 -10.27 18.02 17.11
N ILE A 486 -10.21 18.83 16.06
CA ILE A 486 -9.74 18.39 14.74
C ILE A 486 -8.64 19.32 14.23
N HIS A 487 -7.49 18.72 13.90
CA HIS A 487 -6.28 19.35 13.41
C HIS A 487 -5.87 18.71 12.08
N GLY A 488 -6.14 19.38 10.95
CA GLY A 488 -5.87 18.84 9.61
C GLY A 488 -6.96 19.23 8.62
N THR A 489 -6.73 19.00 7.33
CA THR A 489 -7.57 19.57 6.27
C THR A 489 -7.96 18.62 5.14
N LEU A 490 -7.40 17.41 5.07
CA LEU A 490 -7.69 16.50 3.96
C LEU A 490 -8.82 15.52 4.32
N PHE A 491 -9.95 15.69 3.63
CA PHE A 491 -11.14 14.84 3.70
C PHE A 491 -11.50 14.42 2.27
N HIS A 492 -11.77 13.13 2.06
CA HIS A 492 -12.04 12.59 0.73
C HIS A 492 -13.17 11.54 0.79
N ALA A 493 -14.29 11.82 0.12
CA ALA A 493 -15.33 10.85 -0.17
C ALA A 493 -15.24 10.44 -1.66
N ARG A 494 -14.95 9.17 -1.94
CA ARG A 494 -14.64 8.73 -3.31
C ARG A 494 -15.88 8.52 -4.19
N ASP A 495 -17.04 8.30 -3.59
CA ASP A 495 -18.30 8.05 -4.29
C ASP A 495 -19.48 8.73 -3.59
N SER A 496 -20.58 8.90 -4.33
CA SER A 496 -21.74 9.68 -3.91
C SER A 496 -22.51 9.10 -2.72
N GLY A 497 -22.37 7.80 -2.46
CA GLY A 497 -22.97 7.15 -1.30
C GLY A 497 -22.07 7.12 -0.06
N SER A 498 -20.80 7.51 -0.20
CA SER A 498 -19.88 7.60 0.93
C SER A 498 -19.98 8.97 1.61
N ASN A 499 -19.90 8.97 2.94
CA ASN A 499 -20.16 10.18 3.72
C ASN A 499 -19.12 10.38 4.84
N ILE A 500 -18.59 11.59 4.95
CA ILE A 500 -17.88 12.07 6.13
C ILE A 500 -18.77 13.13 6.79
N SER A 501 -19.13 12.91 8.04
CA SER A 501 -19.93 13.82 8.85
C SER A 501 -19.18 14.24 10.10
N ILE A 502 -19.20 15.54 10.39
CA ILE A 502 -18.62 16.11 11.61
C ILE A 502 -19.71 16.88 12.35
N ALA A 503 -19.99 16.51 13.59
CA ALA A 503 -21.11 17.04 14.37
C ALA A 503 -20.63 17.47 15.77
N GLY A 504 -20.43 18.77 15.95
CA GLY A 504 -19.85 19.31 17.18
C GLY A 504 -18.35 19.05 17.27
N GLY A 505 -17.63 19.99 17.87
CA GLY A 505 -16.17 19.97 17.89
C GLY A 505 -15.56 21.33 17.58
N SER A 506 -14.23 21.41 17.65
CA SER A 506 -13.47 22.61 17.32
C SER A 506 -12.39 22.28 16.29
N PHE A 507 -12.31 23.10 15.25
CA PHE A 507 -11.27 23.01 14.23
C PHE A 507 -10.12 23.94 14.59
N TYR A 508 -8.90 23.44 14.47
CA TYR A 508 -7.70 24.19 14.77
C TYR A 508 -6.78 24.22 13.57
N GLU A 509 -6.21 25.40 13.31
CA GLU A 509 -5.08 25.50 12.42
C GLU A 509 -3.88 24.78 13.03
N ASN A 510 -3.12 24.14 12.16
CA ASN A 510 -1.91 23.47 12.54
C ASN A 510 -0.81 24.49 12.94
N PRO A 511 -0.15 24.35 14.11
CA PRO A 511 0.88 25.29 14.57
C PRO A 511 1.94 25.64 13.52
N ALA A 512 2.36 26.91 13.50
CA ALA A 512 3.46 27.39 12.63
C ALA A 512 4.77 26.69 13.00
N SER A 513 5.49 26.20 11.98
CA SER A 513 6.70 25.36 12.06
C SER A 513 6.47 23.92 12.54
N CYS A 514 6.76 22.96 11.66
CA CYS A 514 6.75 21.53 11.96
C CYS A 514 7.94 20.89 11.29
N SER A 515 8.71 20.08 12.01
CA SER A 515 9.77 19.24 11.43
C SER A 515 9.56 17.79 11.86
N PRO A 516 10.10 16.81 11.11
CA PRO A 516 9.98 15.41 11.50
C PRO A 516 10.51 15.10 12.90
N ALA A 517 11.55 15.80 13.33
CA ALA A 517 12.12 15.66 14.67
C ALA A 517 11.27 16.26 15.80
N THR A 518 10.24 17.06 15.49
CA THR A 518 9.46 17.81 16.47
C THR A 518 7.95 17.58 16.36
N MET A 519 7.49 16.75 15.42
CA MET A 519 6.07 16.55 15.13
C MET A 519 5.27 15.95 16.30
N VAL A 520 5.91 15.12 17.13
CA VAL A 520 5.27 14.41 18.25
C VAL A 520 6.19 14.41 19.47
N ASN A 521 5.60 14.39 20.67
CA ASN A 521 6.34 14.08 21.88
C ASN A 521 6.68 12.59 21.90
N ILE A 522 7.97 12.25 21.87
CA ILE A 522 8.41 10.86 21.74
C ILE A 522 7.94 9.97 22.91
N ALA A 523 7.82 10.55 24.11
CA ALA A 523 7.43 9.78 25.29
C ALA A 523 5.92 9.51 25.35
N THR A 524 5.10 10.41 24.78
CA THR A 524 3.63 10.35 24.95
C THR A 524 2.86 10.14 23.65
N GLY A 525 3.51 10.25 22.49
CA GLY A 525 2.87 10.25 21.17
C GLY A 525 2.06 11.54 20.88
N GLN A 526 1.95 12.45 21.85
CA GLN A 526 1.14 13.66 21.70
C GLN A 526 1.67 14.51 20.54
N PRO A 527 0.83 14.83 19.54
CA PRO A 527 1.22 15.71 18.46
C PRO A 527 1.55 17.12 18.97
N LYS A 528 2.59 17.70 18.39
CA LYS A 528 2.93 19.12 18.53
C LYS A 528 2.55 19.92 17.28
N CYS A 529 2.57 19.25 16.13
CA CYS A 529 2.20 19.81 14.84
C CYS A 529 1.97 18.67 13.83
N ASN A 530 1.31 18.99 12.71
CA ASN A 530 1.08 18.09 11.60
C ASN A 530 2.01 18.45 10.41
N PRO A 531 2.96 17.60 9.97
CA PRO A 531 3.86 17.96 8.87
C PRO A 531 3.14 17.99 7.51
N PHE A 532 1.98 17.35 7.39
CA PHE A 532 1.22 17.19 6.15
C PHE A 532 0.27 18.39 5.95
N ARG A 533 0.83 19.55 5.58
CA ARG A 533 0.06 20.76 5.27
C ARG A 533 -0.47 20.72 3.82
N THR A 534 -1.76 20.49 3.62
CA THR A 534 -2.45 20.73 2.32
C THR A 534 -3.38 21.95 2.38
N PRO A 535 -3.54 22.72 1.28
CA PRO A 535 -4.43 23.88 1.24
C PRO A 535 -5.92 23.48 1.03
N GLY A 536 -6.79 23.79 2.01
CA GLY A 536 -8.27 23.64 1.95
C GLY A 536 -8.93 23.80 3.33
N LEU A 537 -10.15 24.35 3.43
CA LEU A 537 -10.71 25.09 4.61
C LEU A 537 -11.32 24.25 5.77
N PRO A 538 -11.51 24.82 7.02
CA PRO A 538 -11.62 26.26 7.35
C PRO A 538 -10.56 26.93 8.25
N ARG A 539 -10.35 28.21 7.89
CA ARG A 539 -9.55 29.30 8.49
C ARG A 539 -10.27 30.05 9.63
N THR A 540 -11.01 29.36 10.50
CA THR A 540 -11.42 29.92 11.81
C THR A 540 -11.98 28.82 12.70
N ALA A 541 -11.56 28.79 13.96
CA ALA A 541 -12.11 27.91 14.97
C ALA A 541 -13.62 28.14 15.14
N GLY A 542 -14.40 27.06 15.20
CA GLY A 542 -15.84 27.11 15.38
C GLY A 542 -16.50 25.74 15.30
N VAL A 543 -17.78 25.69 15.66
CA VAL A 543 -18.67 24.54 15.43
C VAL A 543 -19.17 24.61 14.00
N GLY A 544 -19.19 23.49 13.30
CA GLY A 544 -19.82 23.37 11.99
C GLY A 544 -19.87 21.93 11.50
N LYS A 545 -20.59 21.73 10.40
CA LYS A 545 -20.80 20.46 9.75
C LYS A 545 -20.03 20.43 8.44
N VAL A 546 -19.12 19.46 8.31
CA VAL A 546 -18.54 19.08 7.02
C VAL A 546 -19.38 17.96 6.45
N GLU A 547 -19.85 18.12 5.22
CA GLU A 547 -20.40 17.03 4.43
C GLU A 547 -19.60 16.92 3.13
N CYS A 548 -18.97 15.76 2.96
CA CYS A 548 -18.35 15.34 1.71
C CYS A 548 -19.22 14.23 1.13
N ALA A 549 -19.73 14.43 -0.09
CA ALA A 549 -20.52 13.44 -0.82
C ALA A 549 -20.04 13.37 -2.27
N GLY A 550 -19.38 12.26 -2.64
CA GLY A 550 -18.73 12.12 -3.96
C GLY A 550 -17.48 12.99 -4.15
N THR A 551 -16.99 13.03 -5.39
CA THR A 551 -15.75 13.71 -5.79
C THR A 551 -15.86 15.24 -5.87
N GLU A 552 -17.07 15.81 -5.70
CA GLU A 552 -17.27 17.26 -5.68
C GLU A 552 -17.09 17.80 -4.25
N GLY A 553 -16.31 18.89 -4.15
CA GLY A 553 -15.66 19.35 -2.92
C GLY A 553 -16.55 19.41 -1.66
N CYS A 554 -15.93 19.09 -0.52
CA CYS A 554 -16.57 19.14 0.79
C CYS A 554 -17.20 20.52 1.06
N THR A 555 -18.45 20.51 1.50
CA THR A 555 -19.19 21.72 1.86
C THR A 555 -19.11 21.96 3.37
N TRP A 556 -18.91 23.22 3.76
CA TRP A 556 -18.92 23.65 5.16
C TRP A 556 -20.20 24.42 5.46
N GLY A 557 -21.08 23.85 6.30
CA GLY A 557 -22.23 24.54 6.88
C GLY A 557 -21.93 24.95 8.33
N ARG A 558 -22.19 26.22 8.67
CA ARG A 558 -22.17 26.68 10.08
C ARG A 558 -23.45 26.26 10.79
#